data_AF-A0A1Q7A8F2-F1
#
_entry.id   AF-A0A1Q7A8F2-F1
#
_cell.length_a   1.000
_cell.length_b   1.000
_cell.length_c   1.000
_cell.angle_alpha   90.00
_cell.angle_beta   90.00
_cell.angle_gamma   90.00
#
_symmetry.space_group_name_H-M   'P 1'
#
loop_
_entity.id
_entity.type
_entity.pdbx_description
1 polymer ?
#
loop_
_entity_poly.entity_id
_entity_poly.type
_entity_poly.pdbx_seq_one_letter_code
_entity_poly.pdbx_strand_id
1 'polypeptide(L)'
;MQRPETKARARALQLLYAWELSGRPSIATLVARLAGGFGRVPEGFDRGADLAAKAIAGLPEFDRRVADAAEHWRLDRVGVVEKSILRLALAELAEGATPPRVVIDEAVKLAHWFAGAKAPAFVNGVLDAVAREFGAL
;
A
#
# COMPACT_ATOMS: atom_id res chain seq x y z
N MET A 1 16.62 -14.61 1.11
CA MET A 1 15.35 -14.75 0.36
C MET A 1 14.29 -13.87 1.01
N GLN A 2 13.54 -13.05 0.27
CA GLN A 2 12.48 -12.21 0.87
C GLN A 2 11.37 -13.07 1.48
N ARG A 3 10.84 -12.65 2.63
CA ARG A 3 9.74 -13.34 3.33
C ARG A 3 8.46 -13.32 2.46
N PRO A 4 7.63 -14.38 2.50
CA PRO A 4 6.39 -14.45 1.72
C PRO A 4 5.48 -13.22 1.88
N GLU A 5 5.30 -12.73 3.10
CA GLU A 5 4.49 -11.54 3.40
C GLU A 5 5.01 -10.27 2.72
N THR A 6 6.33 -10.05 2.74
CA THR A 6 6.96 -8.92 2.04
C THR A 6 6.70 -8.99 0.53
N LYS A 7 6.73 -10.21 -0.05
CA LYS A 7 6.39 -10.38 -1.48
C LYS A 7 4.93 -10.08 -1.75
N ALA A 8 4.01 -10.52 -0.89
CA ALA A 8 2.57 -10.25 -1.03
C ALA A 8 2.28 -8.73 -1.01
N ARG A 9 2.88 -7.99 -0.08
CA ARG A 9 2.78 -6.53 -0.02
C ARG A 9 3.34 -5.84 -1.26
N ALA A 10 4.49 -6.31 -1.76
CA ALA A 10 5.05 -5.80 -3.00
C ALA A 10 4.13 -6.06 -4.21
N ARG A 11 3.45 -7.22 -4.26
CA ARG A 11 2.44 -7.50 -5.30
C ARG A 11 1.21 -6.60 -5.16
N ALA A 12 0.73 -6.38 -3.94
CA ALA A 12 -0.37 -5.45 -3.67
C ALA A 12 -0.04 -4.04 -4.16
N LEU A 13 1.17 -3.55 -3.86
CA LEU A 13 1.65 -2.25 -4.33
C LEU A 13 1.67 -2.15 -5.87
N GLN A 14 2.18 -3.18 -6.55
CA GLN A 14 2.20 -3.23 -8.02
C GLN A 14 0.79 -3.19 -8.62
N LEU A 15 -0.15 -3.92 -8.02
CA LEU A 15 -1.56 -3.92 -8.43
C LEU A 15 -2.20 -2.54 -8.22
N LEU A 16 -1.98 -1.90 -7.06
CA LEU A 16 -2.50 -0.56 -6.76
C LEU A 16 -1.94 0.51 -7.71
N TYR A 17 -0.65 0.42 -8.04
CA TYR A 17 -0.02 1.32 -9.00
C TYR A 17 -0.61 1.14 -10.40
N ALA A 18 -0.72 -0.11 -10.87
CA ALA A 18 -1.33 -0.42 -12.16
C ALA A 18 -2.81 0.01 -12.21
N TRP A 19 -3.53 -0.17 -11.10
CA TRP A 19 -4.92 0.24 -10.93
C TRP A 19 -5.09 1.74 -11.13
N GLU A 20 -4.27 2.58 -10.49
CA GLU A 20 -4.38 4.03 -10.67
C GLU A 20 -4.04 4.47 -12.09
N LEU A 21 -3.00 3.91 -12.70
CA LEU A 21 -2.60 4.31 -14.05
C LEU A 21 -3.53 3.81 -15.15
N SER A 22 -4.26 2.72 -14.90
CA SER A 22 -5.12 2.08 -15.91
C SER A 22 -6.57 2.55 -15.88
N GLY A 23 -6.87 3.66 -15.20
CA GLY A 23 -8.25 4.15 -15.06
C GLY A 23 -9.12 3.29 -14.12
N ARG A 24 -8.51 2.69 -13.10
CA ARG A 24 -9.17 2.01 -11.99
C ARG A 24 -10.07 0.79 -12.36
N PRO A 25 -9.57 -0.17 -13.16
CA PRO A 25 -10.33 -1.40 -13.46
C PRO A 25 -10.49 -2.29 -12.20
N SER A 26 -11.21 -3.40 -12.31
CA SER A 26 -11.23 -4.39 -11.22
C SER A 26 -9.85 -5.03 -10.99
N ILE A 27 -9.54 -5.41 -9.75
CA ILE A 27 -8.31 -6.15 -9.43
C ILE A 27 -8.25 -7.47 -10.22
N ALA A 28 -9.37 -8.17 -10.38
CA ALA A 28 -9.45 -9.39 -11.18
C ALA A 28 -9.01 -9.16 -12.63
N THR A 29 -9.42 -8.04 -13.23
CA THR A 29 -8.97 -7.65 -14.59
C THR A 29 -7.46 -7.43 -14.64
N LEU A 30 -6.86 -6.78 -13.64
CA LEU A 30 -5.42 -6.56 -13.59
C LEU A 30 -4.65 -7.87 -13.42
N VAL A 31 -5.11 -8.74 -12.52
CA VAL A 31 -4.52 -10.07 -12.31
C VAL A 31 -4.58 -10.90 -13.58
N ALA A 32 -5.72 -10.91 -14.27
CA ALA A 32 -5.88 -11.62 -15.55
C ALA A 32 -4.94 -11.09 -16.64
N ARG A 33 -4.77 -9.77 -16.75
CA ARG A 33 -3.82 -9.16 -17.70
C ARG A 33 -2.37 -9.58 -17.41
N LEU A 34 -1.98 -9.58 -16.14
CA LEU A 34 -0.65 -10.04 -15.73
C LEU A 34 -0.47 -11.53 -16.03
N ALA A 35 -1.46 -12.36 -15.71
CA ALA A 35 -1.42 -13.79 -16.01
C ALA A 35 -1.31 -14.07 -17.51
N GLY A 36 -1.99 -13.30 -18.36
CA GLY A 36 -1.87 -13.39 -19.82
C GLY A 36 -0.46 -13.11 -20.33
N GLY A 37 0.31 -12.24 -19.65
CA GLY A 37 1.71 -11.97 -19.99
C GLY A 37 2.70 -13.04 -19.53
N PHE A 38 2.37 -13.79 -18.48
CA PHE A 38 3.25 -14.81 -17.87
C PHE A 38 2.80 -16.26 -18.12
N GLY A 39 1.68 -16.47 -18.81
CA GLY A 39 1.08 -17.79 -19.07
C GLY A 39 0.43 -18.45 -17.84
N ARG A 40 0.54 -17.84 -16.65
CA ARG A 40 -0.11 -18.25 -15.40
C ARG A 40 -0.17 -17.08 -14.42
N VAL A 41 -1.09 -17.14 -13.46
CA VAL A 41 -1.05 -16.25 -12.28
C VAL A 41 0.19 -16.63 -11.45
N PRO A 42 1.10 -15.69 -11.15
CA PRO A 42 2.24 -16.00 -10.28
C PRO A 42 1.78 -16.35 -8.86
N GLU A 43 2.46 -17.31 -8.25
CA GLU A 43 2.21 -17.75 -6.87
C GLU A 43 2.36 -16.57 -5.88
N GLY A 44 1.47 -16.50 -4.88
CA GLY A 44 1.45 -15.42 -3.87
C GLY A 44 0.65 -14.17 -4.26
N PHE A 45 -0.05 -14.19 -5.40
CA PHE A 45 -0.99 -13.11 -5.76
C PHE A 45 -2.29 -13.11 -4.94
N ASP A 46 -2.66 -14.21 -4.28
CA ASP A 46 -3.92 -14.29 -3.53
C ASP A 46 -3.96 -13.26 -2.39
N ARG A 47 -2.92 -13.25 -1.55
CA ARG A 47 -2.81 -12.26 -0.46
C ARG A 47 -2.55 -10.85 -0.99
N GLY A 48 -1.73 -10.69 -2.03
CA GLY A 48 -1.45 -9.39 -2.63
C GLY A 48 -2.70 -8.75 -3.27
N ALA A 49 -3.53 -9.54 -3.93
CA ALA A 49 -4.78 -9.09 -4.54
C ALA A 49 -5.84 -8.76 -3.48
N ASP A 50 -5.95 -9.58 -2.43
CA ASP A 50 -6.81 -9.29 -1.27
C ASP A 50 -6.43 -7.96 -0.59
N LEU A 51 -5.15 -7.75 -0.31
CA LEU A 51 -4.63 -6.50 0.25
C LEU A 51 -4.94 -5.29 -0.66
N ALA A 52 -4.72 -5.42 -1.96
CA ALA A 52 -5.03 -4.36 -2.92
C ALA A 52 -6.54 -4.06 -2.95
N ALA A 53 -7.39 -5.09 -2.91
CA ALA A 53 -8.83 -4.92 -2.87
C ALA A 53 -9.30 -4.21 -1.59
N LYS A 54 -8.76 -4.58 -0.42
CA LYS A 54 -9.04 -3.89 0.86
C LYS A 54 -8.61 -2.43 0.82
N ALA A 55 -7.43 -2.13 0.28
CA ALA A 55 -6.94 -0.77 0.12
C ALA A 55 -7.83 0.08 -0.81
N ILE A 56 -8.36 -0.50 -1.90
CA ILE A 56 -9.31 0.18 -2.79
C ILE A 56 -10.65 0.42 -2.08
N ALA A 57 -11.15 -0.57 -1.34
CA ALA A 57 -12.42 -0.46 -0.64
C ALA A 57 -12.42 0.66 0.42
N GLY A 58 -11.30 0.86 1.12
CA GLY A 58 -11.15 1.92 2.12
C GLY A 58 -10.67 3.27 1.57
N LEU A 59 -10.51 3.42 0.25
CA LEU A 59 -9.82 4.57 -0.35
C LEU A 59 -10.35 5.95 0.10
N PRO A 60 -11.67 6.23 0.15
CA PRO A 60 -12.16 7.55 0.56
C PRO A 60 -11.74 7.89 2.01
N GLU A 61 -11.79 6.91 2.90
CA GLU A 61 -11.42 7.08 4.29
C GLU A 61 -9.90 7.19 4.46
N PHE A 62 -9.15 6.31 3.79
CA PHE A 62 -7.69 6.27 3.89
C PHE A 62 -7.06 7.53 3.31
N ASP A 63 -7.55 8.04 2.18
CA ASP A 63 -7.07 9.29 1.59
C ASP A 63 -7.33 10.48 2.52
N ARG A 64 -8.49 10.52 3.19
CA ARG A 64 -8.79 11.55 4.18
C ARG A 64 -7.82 11.49 5.35
N ARG A 65 -7.64 10.31 5.98
CA ARG A 65 -6.71 10.14 7.10
C ARG A 65 -5.27 10.51 6.73
N VAL A 66 -4.83 10.13 5.54
CA VAL A 66 -3.51 10.53 5.02
C VAL A 66 -3.41 12.04 4.87
N ALA A 67 -4.43 12.69 4.31
CA ALA A 67 -4.44 14.14 4.15
C ALA A 67 -4.37 14.88 5.49
N ASP A 68 -5.17 14.44 6.47
CA ASP A 68 -5.19 15.01 7.82
C ASP A 68 -3.82 14.85 8.52
N ALA A 69 -3.22 13.66 8.42
CA ALA A 69 -1.90 13.39 9.00
C ALA A 69 -0.73 14.06 8.25
N ALA A 70 -0.92 14.42 6.98
CA ALA A 70 0.08 15.05 6.14
C ALA A 70 -0.01 16.59 6.13
N GLU A 71 -0.86 17.22 6.93
CA GLU A 71 -1.11 18.67 6.92
C GLU A 71 0.17 19.52 7.11
N HIS A 72 1.15 19.00 7.86
CA HIS A 72 2.46 19.66 8.08
C HIS A 72 3.50 19.35 7.00
N TRP A 73 3.20 18.44 6.07
CA TRP A 73 4.10 18.08 4.99
C TRP A 73 3.74 18.85 3.72
N ARG A 74 4.65 19.74 3.32
CA ARG A 74 4.61 20.40 2.00
C ARG A 74 4.91 19.39 0.90
N LEU A 75 3.91 18.63 0.48
CA LEU A 75 4.07 17.60 -0.55
C LEU A 75 3.47 18.08 -1.85
N ASP A 76 4.22 18.96 -2.49
CA ASP A 76 3.90 19.54 -3.79
C ASP A 76 3.93 18.51 -4.94
N ARG A 77 3.96 17.20 -4.63
CA ARG A 77 3.47 16.06 -5.41
C ARG A 77 3.70 14.73 -4.65
N VAL A 78 2.77 14.32 -3.77
CA VAL A 78 2.74 12.92 -3.33
C VAL A 78 2.52 12.04 -4.55
N GLY A 79 3.49 11.19 -4.87
CA GLY A 79 3.42 10.29 -6.01
C GLY A 79 2.36 9.21 -5.84
N VAL A 80 2.05 8.52 -6.94
CA VAL A 80 1.11 7.39 -6.93
C VAL A 80 1.65 6.27 -6.05
N VAL A 81 2.96 6.02 -6.06
CA VAL A 81 3.59 4.95 -5.27
C VAL A 81 3.46 5.22 -3.78
N GLU A 82 3.77 6.42 -3.31
CA GLU A 82 3.65 6.79 -1.89
C GLU A 82 2.20 6.67 -1.41
N LYS A 83 1.23 7.17 -2.21
CA LYS A 83 -0.21 6.99 -1.91
C LYS A 83 -0.59 5.52 -1.82
N SER A 84 -0.15 4.70 -2.76
CA SER A 84 -0.44 3.26 -2.74
C SER A 84 0.16 2.56 -1.52
N ILE A 85 1.37 2.92 -1.09
CA ILE A 85 2.00 2.38 0.12
C ILE A 85 1.19 2.75 1.36
N LEU A 86 0.80 4.02 1.50
CA LEU A 86 0.01 4.49 2.64
C LEU A 86 -1.36 3.79 2.71
N ARG A 87 -2.08 3.71 1.58
CA ARG A 87 -3.37 3.00 1.50
C ARG A 87 -3.25 1.52 1.86
N LEU A 88 -2.18 0.86 1.39
CA LEU A 88 -1.91 -0.53 1.71
C LEU A 88 -1.68 -0.72 3.21
N ALA A 89 -0.85 0.14 3.83
CA ALA A 89 -0.60 0.08 5.26
C ALA A 89 -1.87 0.34 6.08
N LEU A 90 -2.69 1.31 5.70
CA LEU A 90 -3.96 1.59 6.38
C LEU A 90 -4.96 0.43 6.25
N ALA A 91 -5.00 -0.25 5.10
CA ALA A 91 -5.82 -1.45 4.94
C ALA A 91 -5.40 -2.57 5.89
N GLU A 92 -4.09 -2.78 6.09
CA GLU A 92 -3.59 -3.77 7.05
C GLU A 92 -3.83 -3.37 8.50
N LEU A 93 -3.67 -2.09 8.84
CA LEU A 93 -3.97 -1.58 10.17
C LEU A 93 -5.47 -1.74 10.50
N ALA A 94 -6.35 -1.45 9.54
CA ALA A 94 -7.79 -1.65 9.70
C ALA A 94 -8.18 -3.14 9.80
N GLU A 95 -7.44 -4.03 9.16
CA GLU A 95 -7.63 -5.49 9.29
C GLU A 95 -7.24 -6.01 10.68
N GLY A 96 -6.27 -5.38 11.35
CA GLY A 96 -5.90 -5.68 12.74
C GLY A 96 -5.17 -7.03 12.96
N ALA A 97 -4.94 -7.82 11.90
CA ALA A 97 -4.28 -9.11 12.00
C ALA A 97 -2.75 -9.02 12.16
N THR A 98 -2.15 -7.90 11.76
CA THR A 98 -0.70 -7.68 11.82
C THR A 98 -0.38 -6.60 12.84
N PRO A 99 0.63 -6.79 13.73
CA PRO A 99 1.01 -5.74 14.67
C PRO A 99 1.35 -4.42 13.97
N PRO A 100 0.85 -3.27 14.45
CA PRO A 100 1.00 -1.98 13.78
C PRO A 100 2.44 -1.62 13.42
N ARG A 101 3.38 -1.87 14.33
CA ARG A 101 4.81 -1.67 14.09
C ARG A 101 5.33 -2.47 12.89
N VAL A 102 4.89 -3.72 12.71
CA VAL A 102 5.29 -4.55 11.57
C VAL A 102 4.73 -4.00 10.26
N VAL A 103 3.50 -3.49 10.28
CA VAL A 103 2.89 -2.84 9.11
C VAL A 103 3.69 -1.60 8.71
N ILE A 104 4.03 -0.75 9.67
CA ILE A 104 4.81 0.47 9.46
C ILE A 104 6.21 0.13 8.91
N ASP A 105 6.93 -0.80 9.54
CA ASP A 105 8.28 -1.21 9.11
C ASP A 105 8.28 -1.74 7.67
N GLU A 106 7.27 -2.54 7.29
CA GLU A 106 7.15 -3.06 5.93
C GLU A 106 6.72 -1.98 4.91
N ALA A 107 5.91 -1.01 5.31
CA ALA A 107 5.56 0.13 4.46
C ALA A 107 6.78 1.03 4.17
N VAL A 108 7.59 1.32 5.18
CA VAL A 108 8.84 2.09 5.04
C VAL A 108 9.83 1.35 4.13
N LYS A 109 9.93 0.03 4.29
CA LYS A 109 10.75 -0.82 3.42
C LYS A 109 10.27 -0.81 1.96
N LEU A 110 8.97 -0.84 1.70
CA LEU A 110 8.44 -0.66 0.35
C LEU A 110 8.79 0.71 -0.23
N ALA A 111 8.72 1.77 0.59
CA ALA A 111 9.10 3.10 0.15
C ALA A 111 10.59 3.17 -0.24
N HIS A 112 11.48 2.47 0.49
CA HIS A 112 12.89 2.34 0.11
C HIS A 112 13.09 1.63 -1.23
N TRP A 113 12.22 0.69 -1.59
CA TRP A 113 12.40 -0.12 -2.80
C TRP A 113 11.76 0.49 -4.04
N PHE A 114 10.64 1.19 -3.88
CA PHE A 114 9.79 1.59 -5.01
C PHE A 114 9.63 3.11 -5.16
N ALA A 115 10.04 3.90 -4.18
CA ALA A 115 9.85 5.36 -4.18
C ALA A 115 11.17 6.13 -4.06
N GLY A 116 11.09 7.46 -4.04
CA GLY A 116 12.26 8.34 -3.97
C GLY A 116 12.90 8.40 -2.58
N ALA A 117 14.11 8.97 -2.49
CA ALA A 117 14.91 9.02 -1.25
C ALA A 117 14.21 9.66 -0.03
N LYS A 118 13.24 10.55 -0.24
CA LYS A 118 12.47 11.21 0.83
C LYS A 118 11.21 10.43 1.26
N ALA A 119 10.75 9.48 0.44
CA ALA A 119 9.51 8.74 0.67
C ALA A 119 9.53 7.89 1.96
N PRO A 120 10.62 7.20 2.35
CA PRO A 120 10.64 6.40 3.57
C PRO A 120 10.35 7.23 4.84
N ALA A 121 10.98 8.39 4.98
CA ALA A 121 10.77 9.28 6.11
C ALA A 121 9.34 9.86 6.12
N PHE A 122 8.82 10.21 4.95
CA PHE A 122 7.45 10.67 4.77
C PHE A 122 6.43 9.60 5.17
N VAL A 123 6.55 8.39 4.62
CA VAL A 123 5.65 7.26 4.91
C VAL A 123 5.67 6.92 6.38
N ASN A 124 6.86 6.88 7.01
CA ASN A 124 6.97 6.64 8.44
C ASN A 124 6.22 7.72 9.26
N GLY A 125 6.48 8.99 8.96
CA GLY A 125 5.86 10.10 9.69
C GLY A 125 4.33 10.12 9.61
N VAL A 126 3.77 9.84 8.42
CA VAL A 126 2.31 9.76 8.25
C VAL A 126 1.73 8.57 9.00
N LEU A 127 2.33 7.39 8.86
CA LEU A 127 1.78 6.19 9.49
C LEU A 127 1.90 6.23 11.02
N ASP A 128 2.97 6.81 11.56
CA ASP A 128 3.10 7.05 13.01
C ASP A 128 1.99 7.97 13.53
N ALA A 129 1.62 9.01 12.77
CA ALA A 129 0.52 9.90 13.13
C ALA A 129 -0.83 9.16 13.08
N VAL A 130 -1.11 8.43 12.00
CA VAL A 130 -2.41 7.74 11.84
C VAL A 130 -2.55 6.54 12.78
N ALA A 131 -1.48 5.78 13.06
CA ALA A 131 -1.54 4.62 13.94
C ALA A 131 -1.94 4.96 15.39
N ARG A 132 -1.60 6.17 15.86
CA ARG A 132 -2.05 6.69 17.16
C ARG A 132 -3.58 6.88 17.19
N GLU A 133 -4.18 7.28 16.08
CA GLU A 133 -5.65 7.43 15.97
C GLU A 133 -6.38 6.08 15.98
N PHE A 134 -5.74 5.03 15.46
CA PHE A 134 -6.27 3.66 15.52
C PHE A 134 -6.16 3.03 16.92
N GLY A 135 -5.56 3.71 17.91
CA GLY A 135 -5.26 3.12 19.22
C GLY A 135 -4.24 1.98 19.13
N ALA A 136 -3.46 1.96 18.05
CA ALA A 136 -2.60 0.85 17.66
C ALA A 136 -1.14 1.03 18.14
N LEU A 137 -0.80 2.24 18.61
CA LEU A 137 0.48 2.61 19.22
C LEU A 137 0.25 3.48 20.46
#